data_AF-A0A6V8D1E5-F1
#
_entry.id   AF-A0A6V8D1E5-F1
#
_cell.length_a   1.000
_cell.length_b   1.000
_cell.length_c   1.000
_cell.angle_alpha   90.00
_cell.angle_beta   90.00
_cell.angle_gamma   90.00
#
_symmetry.space_group_name_H-M   'P 1'
#
loop_
_entity.id
_entity.type
_entity.pdbx_description
1 polymer ?
#
loop_
_entity_poly.entity_id
_entity_poly.type
_entity_poly.pdbx_seq_one_letter_code
_entity_poly.pdbx_strand_id
1 'polypeptide(L)'
;MVDTVEISKVNVKDTLVVDVSVWMNHPDDWEFRPSLSVSDNQFTISDISSGKHLASVELSDEQMETLQRDRVAELKVKFQVHGMHGKLQTINPIIADGKAKKLATASWKTTQPVNFD
;
A
#
# COMPACT_ATOMS: atom_id res chain seq x y z
N MET A 1 13.86 -4.62 6.15
CA MET A 1 12.49 -5.16 6.26
C MET A 1 11.49 -4.06 5.92
N VAL A 2 10.22 -4.40 5.65
CA VAL A 2 9.14 -3.40 5.53
C VAL A 2 9.12 -2.52 6.79
N ASP A 3 9.14 -1.21 6.60
CA ASP A 3 9.16 -0.24 7.69
C ASP A 3 7.74 0.12 8.10
N THR A 4 7.03 0.74 7.15
CA THR A 4 5.73 1.35 7.36
C THR A 4 4.84 1.03 6.17
N VAL A 5 3.58 0.69 6.43
CA VAL A 5 2.57 0.45 5.40
C VAL A 5 1.42 1.41 5.64
N GLU A 6 1.04 2.16 4.61
CA GLU A 6 -0.02 3.15 4.68
C GLU A 6 -1.08 2.87 3.62
N ILE A 7 -2.34 2.84 4.03
CA ILE A 7 -3.47 2.73 3.11
C ILE A 7 -3.82 4.13 2.63
N SER A 8 -3.51 4.44 1.38
CA SER A 8 -3.69 5.77 0.81
C SER A 8 -5.11 6.00 0.32
N LYS A 9 -5.76 4.98 -0.25
CA LYS A 9 -7.12 5.11 -0.77
C LYS A 9 -7.83 3.77 -0.89
N VAL A 10 -9.13 3.76 -0.62
CA VAL A 10 -10.02 2.63 -0.88
C VAL A 10 -11.07 3.06 -1.92
N ASN A 11 -11.33 2.25 -2.94
CA ASN A 11 -12.35 2.52 -3.95
C ASN A 11 -13.09 1.24 -4.31
N VAL A 12 -14.37 1.37 -4.66
CA VAL A 12 -15.10 0.30 -5.34
C VAL A 12 -15.01 0.53 -6.85
N LYS A 13 -14.65 -0.51 -7.60
CA LYS A 13 -14.84 -0.56 -9.06
C LYS A 13 -15.65 -1.81 -9.40
N ASP A 14 -14.98 -2.84 -9.88
CA ASP A 14 -15.53 -4.18 -10.05
C ASP A 14 -15.43 -4.97 -8.73
N THR A 15 -14.29 -4.81 -8.07
CA THR A 15 -13.98 -5.34 -6.74
C THR A 15 -13.46 -4.20 -5.85
N LEU A 16 -13.21 -4.50 -4.57
CA LEU A 16 -12.59 -3.54 -3.65
C LEU A 16 -11.15 -3.27 -4.07
N VAL A 17 -10.82 -2.03 -4.40
CA VAL A 17 -9.47 -1.61 -4.79
C VAL A 17 -8.83 -0.79 -3.69
N VAL A 18 -7.72 -1.28 -3.14
CA VAL A 18 -6.98 -0.65 -2.05
C VAL A 18 -5.61 -0.20 -2.56
N ASP A 19 -5.36 1.12 -2.56
CA ASP A 19 -4.07 1.73 -2.85
C ASP A 19 -3.25 1.81 -1.56
N VAL A 20 -2.08 1.19 -1.57
CA VAL A 20 -1.20 1.02 -0.42
C VAL A 20 0.19 1.52 -0.76
N SER A 21 0.73 2.36 0.10
CA SER A 21 2.10 2.84 0.04
C SER A 21 2.94 2.06 1.05
N VAL A 22 3.94 1.34 0.55
CA VAL A 22 4.81 0.49 1.36
C VAL A 22 6.20 1.12 1.40
N TRP A 23 6.63 1.48 2.61
CA TRP A 23 7.95 2.02 2.87
C TRP A 23 8.90 0.90 3.30
N MET A 24 10.05 0.83 2.63
CA MET A 24 11.10 -0.14 2.88
C MET A 24 12.31 0.56 3.49
N ASN A 25 13.00 -0.15 4.39
CA ASN A 25 14.25 0.32 4.99
C ASN A 25 15.43 0.21 4.01
N HIS A 26 15.54 -0.89 3.25
CA HIS A 26 16.59 -1.11 2.26
C HIS A 26 16.00 -1.46 0.89
N PRO A 27 16.64 -1.08 -0.24
CA PRO A 27 16.21 -1.49 -1.58
C PRO A 27 16.18 -3.01 -1.81
N ASP A 28 16.96 -3.77 -1.03
CA ASP A 28 17.05 -5.24 -1.13
C ASP A 28 16.02 -5.96 -0.24
N ASP A 29 15.11 -5.22 0.41
CA ASP A 29 14.04 -5.81 1.19
C ASP A 29 12.86 -6.20 0.30
N TRP A 30 12.94 -7.38 -0.31
CA TRP A 30 11.90 -7.91 -1.20
C TRP A 30 10.81 -8.73 -0.48
N GLU A 31 10.91 -8.89 0.84
CA GLU A 31 9.94 -9.67 1.61
C GLU A 31 8.76 -8.81 2.06
N PHE A 32 7.73 -8.73 1.21
CA PHE A 32 6.42 -8.18 1.53
C PHE A 32 5.34 -9.17 1.10
N ARG A 33 4.66 -9.83 2.06
CA ARG A 33 3.64 -10.84 1.80
C ARG A 33 2.33 -10.47 2.51
N PRO A 34 1.49 -9.63 1.89
CA PRO A 34 0.27 -9.16 2.52
C PRO A 34 -0.81 -10.25 2.58
N SER A 35 -1.42 -10.40 3.75
CA SER A 35 -2.69 -11.08 3.98
C SER A 35 -3.77 -10.05 4.25
N LEU A 36 -4.95 -10.28 3.69
CA LEU A 36 -6.11 -9.39 3.82
C LEU A 36 -7.15 -10.05 4.71
N SER A 37 -7.59 -9.34 5.74
CA SER A 37 -8.65 -9.78 6.64
C SER A 37 -9.66 -8.67 6.87
N VAL A 38 -10.91 -9.03 7.15
CA VAL A 38 -11.96 -8.10 7.57
C VAL A 38 -12.61 -8.63 8.85
N SER A 39 -12.80 -7.72 9.82
CA SER A 39 -13.53 -7.97 11.06
C SER A 39 -14.34 -6.73 11.42
N ASP A 40 -15.64 -6.87 11.73
CA ASP A 40 -16.52 -5.76 12.16
C ASP A 40 -16.30 -4.46 11.36
N ASN A 41 -16.34 -4.54 10.03
CA ASN A 41 -16.21 -3.38 9.13
C ASN A 41 -14.79 -2.77 9.01
N GLN A 42 -13.81 -3.32 9.73
CA GLN A 42 -12.41 -2.93 9.65
C GLN A 42 -11.65 -3.86 8.69
N PHE A 43 -11.05 -3.29 7.65
CA PHE A 43 -10.17 -3.99 6.74
C PHE A 43 -8.73 -3.87 7.22
N THR A 44 -8.08 -5.02 7.40
CA THR A 44 -6.74 -5.12 7.96
C THR A 44 -5.81 -5.81 6.97
N ILE A 45 -4.64 -5.21 6.80
CA ILE A 45 -3.50 -5.77 6.07
C ILE A 45 -2.49 -6.24 7.10
N SER A 46 -2.11 -7.50 7.01
CA SER A 46 -1.12 -8.14 7.89
C SER A 46 -0.02 -8.78 7.05
N ASP A 47 1.19 -8.92 7.59
CA ASP A 47 2.24 -9.69 6.92
C ASP A 47 2.12 -11.19 7.26
N ILE A 48 2.15 -12.06 6.26
CA ILE A 48 2.07 -13.53 6.46
C ILE A 48 3.34 -14.07 7.12
N SER A 49 4.51 -13.52 6.79
CA SER A 49 5.81 -14.00 7.28
C SER A 49 5.97 -13.72 8.78
N SER A 50 5.62 -12.50 9.20
CA SER A 50 5.79 -12.02 10.57
C SER A 50 4.52 -12.11 11.42
N GLY A 51 3.35 -12.32 10.82
CA GLY A 51 2.05 -12.20 11.51
C GLY A 51 1.77 -10.78 12.03
N LYS A 52 2.57 -9.80 11.61
CA LYS A 52 2.52 -8.43 12.13
C LYS A 52 1.39 -7.68 11.45
N HIS A 53 0.59 -7.00 12.25
CA HIS A 53 -0.37 -6.02 11.77
C HIS A 53 0.36 -4.86 11.07
N LEU A 54 0.00 -4.57 9.83
CA LEU A 54 0.65 -3.55 9.03
C LEU A 54 -0.17 -2.26 8.98
N ALA A 55 -1.43 -2.37 8.57
CA ALA A 55 -2.32 -1.23 8.42
C ALA A 55 -3.78 -1.67 8.52
N SER A 56 -4.64 -0.75 8.96
CA SER A 56 -6.08 -0.95 8.96
C SER A 56 -6.82 0.28 8.48
N VAL A 57 -7.99 0.05 7.89
CA VAL A 57 -8.89 1.10 7.43
C VAL A 57 -10.33 0.67 7.70
N GLU A 58 -11.16 1.62 8.14
CA GLU A 58 -12.59 1.40 8.24
C GLU A 58 -13.22 1.50 6.85
N LEU A 59 -14.00 0.48 6.49
CA LEU A 59 -14.74 0.47 5.23
C LEU A 59 -16.08 1.20 5.38
N SER A 60 -16.64 1.69 4.28
CA SER A 60 -18.05 2.13 4.27
C SER A 60 -18.97 0.95 3.95
N ASP A 61 -20.27 1.04 4.25
CA ASP A 61 -21.24 -0.03 3.99
C ASP A 61 -21.22 -0.50 2.53
N GLU A 62 -21.16 0.43 1.57
CA GLU A 62 -21.05 0.10 0.13
C GLU A 62 -19.78 -0.71 -0.21
N GLN A 63 -18.66 -0.38 0.46
CA GLN A 63 -17.38 -1.06 0.26
C GLN A 63 -17.43 -2.47 0.87
N MET A 64 -18.04 -2.61 2.04
CA MET A 64 -18.25 -3.91 2.70
C MET A 64 -19.16 -4.83 1.91
N GLU A 65 -20.30 -4.33 1.41
CA GLU A 65 -21.24 -5.12 0.63
C GLU A 65 -20.56 -5.70 -0.62
N THR A 66 -19.78 -4.87 -1.31
CA THR A 66 -18.99 -5.32 -2.46
C THR A 66 -17.98 -6.39 -2.07
N LEU A 67 -17.26 -6.18 -0.95
CA LEU A 67 -16.26 -7.12 -0.46
C LEU A 67 -16.87 -8.47 -0.06
N GLN A 68 -18.02 -8.47 0.62
CA GLN A 68 -18.73 -9.68 1.03
C GLN A 68 -19.26 -10.47 -0.17
N ARG A 69 -19.68 -9.78 -1.24
CA ARG A 69 -20.13 -10.40 -2.49
C ARG A 69 -19.00 -11.10 -3.23
N ASP A 70 -17.87 -10.42 -3.39
CA ASP A 70 -16.78 -10.85 -4.27
C ASP A 70 -15.73 -11.70 -3.55
N ARG A 71 -15.56 -11.51 -2.24
CA ARG A 71 -14.59 -12.16 -1.36
C ARG A 71 -13.13 -12.02 -1.77
N VAL A 72 -12.84 -11.22 -2.78
CA VAL A 72 -11.49 -10.85 -3.18
C VAL A 72 -11.34 -9.33 -3.23
N ALA A 73 -10.10 -8.87 -3.08
CA ALA A 73 -9.75 -7.46 -3.16
C ALA A 73 -8.51 -7.26 -4.03
N GLU A 74 -8.52 -6.17 -4.79
CA GLU A 74 -7.42 -5.71 -5.62
C GLU A 74 -6.51 -4.78 -4.82
N LEU A 75 -5.28 -5.22 -4.57
CA LEU A 75 -4.25 -4.46 -3.89
C LEU A 75 -3.35 -3.77 -4.93
N LYS A 76 -3.20 -2.45 -4.81
CA LYS A 76 -2.25 -1.64 -5.57
C LYS A 76 -1.17 -1.12 -4.64
N VAL A 77 -0.01 -1.74 -4.73
CA VAL A 77 1.12 -1.44 -3.88
C VAL A 77 2.08 -0.52 -4.61
N LYS A 78 2.45 0.59 -3.97
CA LYS A 78 3.55 1.45 -4.39
C LYS A 78 4.68 1.29 -3.39
N PHE A 79 5.83 0.87 -3.87
CA PHE A 79 7.01 0.71 -3.02
C PHE A 79 7.82 2.00 -3.01
N GLN A 80 8.16 2.45 -1.82
CA GLN A 80 9.06 3.56 -1.57
C GLN A 80 10.17 3.09 -0.64
N VAL A 81 11.37 3.60 -0.83
CA VAL A 81 12.54 3.25 0.00
C VAL A 81 13.03 4.52 0.67
N HIS A 82 13.20 4.47 1.99
CA HIS A 82 13.76 5.61 2.72
C HIS A 82 15.19 5.89 2.24
N GLY A 83 15.48 7.14 1.90
CA GLY A 83 16.84 7.58 1.64
C GLY A 83 17.48 7.06 0.35
N MET A 84 16.75 6.33 -0.51
CA MET A 84 17.28 5.82 -1.80
C MET A 84 17.89 6.92 -2.69
N HIS A 85 17.51 8.17 -2.46
CA HIS A 85 17.93 9.34 -3.25
C HIS A 85 18.74 10.35 -2.43
N GLY A 86 19.02 10.06 -1.15
CA GLY A 86 19.50 11.04 -0.19
C GLY A 86 18.48 12.15 0.08
N LYS A 87 18.64 12.87 1.19
CA LYS A 87 17.92 14.12 1.44
C LYS A 87 18.87 15.27 1.13
N LEU A 88 18.52 16.14 0.20
CA LEU A 88 19.27 17.37 -0.05
C LEU A 88 19.28 18.20 1.23
N GLN A 89 20.44 18.31 1.89
CA GLN A 89 20.60 19.11 3.11
C GLN A 89 20.71 20.61 2.81
N THR A 90 21.19 20.96 1.61
CA THR A 90 21.29 22.34 1.14
C THR A 90 20.62 22.42 -0.21
N ILE A 91 19.47 23.11 -0.25
CA ILE A 91 18.73 23.37 -1.48
C ILE A 91 19.33 24.63 -2.09
N ASN A 92 20.23 24.48 -3.07
CA ASN A 92 20.59 25.60 -3.92
C ASN A 92 19.40 25.91 -4.84
N PRO A 93 18.94 27.18 -4.95
CA PRO A 93 17.82 27.52 -5.81
C PRO A 93 18.19 27.16 -7.25
N ILE A 94 17.47 26.18 -7.81
CA ILE A 94 17.65 25.76 -9.18
C ILE A 94 16.95 26.82 -10.05
N ILE A 95 17.72 27.67 -10.73
CA ILE A 95 17.22 28.70 -11.66
C ILE A 95 16.84 28.07 -13.02
N ALA A 96 16.30 26.85 -13.01
CA ALA A 96 15.84 26.16 -14.21
C ALA A 96 14.32 26.08 -14.16
N ASP A 97 13.67 26.85 -15.04
CA ASP A 97 12.26 26.70 -15.37
C ASP A 97 12.07 25.39 -16.14
N GLY A 98 11.83 24.30 -15.41
CA GLY A 98 11.69 22.97 -16.00
C GLY A 98 11.07 21.98 -15.04
N LYS A 99 10.15 21.14 -15.53
CA LYS A 99 9.56 20.05 -14.73
C LYS A 99 10.66 19.06 -14.35
N ALA A 100 10.90 18.87 -13.04
CA ALA A 100 11.76 17.82 -12.55
C ALA A 100 11.30 16.45 -13.09
N LYS A 101 12.27 15.61 -13.49
CA LYS A 101 11.96 14.26 -13.98
C LYS A 101 11.46 13.41 -12.81
N LYS A 102 10.20 12.99 -12.86
CA LYS A 102 9.64 12.03 -11.90
C LYS A 102 10.36 10.70 -12.05
N LEU A 103 10.87 10.18 -10.94
CA LEU A 103 11.60 8.91 -10.92
C LEU A 103 10.62 7.74 -10.96
N ALA A 104 11.06 6.64 -11.56
CA ALA A 104 10.26 5.44 -11.65
C ALA A 104 10.04 4.89 -10.24
N THR A 105 8.77 4.71 -9.87
CA THR A 105 8.39 4.07 -8.61
C THR A 105 7.97 2.65 -8.93
N ALA A 106 8.50 1.67 -8.19
CA ALA A 106 8.06 0.30 -8.34
C ALA A 106 6.60 0.19 -7.88
N SER A 107 5.75 -0.34 -8.77
CA SER A 107 4.35 -0.60 -8.48
C SER A 107 4.04 -2.07 -8.69
N TRP A 108 3.22 -2.61 -7.82
CA TRP A 108 2.76 -3.98 -7.89
C TRP A 108 1.25 -4.02 -7.71
N LYS A 109 0.59 -4.77 -8.58
CA LYS A 109 -0.86 -4.95 -8.56
C LYS A 109 -1.15 -6.44 -8.38
N THR A 110 -1.96 -6.78 -7.41
CA THR A 110 -2.36 -8.17 -7.16
C THR A 110 -3.81 -8.24 -6.71
N THR A 111 -4.48 -9.35 -7.01
CA THR A 111 -5.81 -9.66 -6.46
C THR A 111 -5.63 -10.79 -5.47
N GLN A 112 -6.14 -10.63 -4.25
CA GLN A 112 -5.99 -11.59 -3.17
C GLN A 112 -7.35 -11.88 -2.52
N PRO A 113 -7.57 -13.11 -2.03
CA PRO A 113 -8.75 -13.40 -1.23
C PRO A 113 -8.72 -12.63 0.09
N VAL A 114 -9.89 -12.27 0.59
CA VAL A 114 -10.05 -11.64 1.90
C VAL A 114 -10.60 -12.67 2.87
N ASN A 115 -9.95 -12.81 4.01
CA ASN A 115 -10.44 -13.64 5.09
C ASN A 115 -11.48 -12.87 5.92
N PHE A 116 -12.62 -13.49 6.18
CA PHE A 116 -13.68 -12.93 7.01
C PHE A 116 -13.66 -13.70 8.33
N ASP A 117 -13.36 -13.02 9.42
CA ASP A 117 -13.47 -13.55 10.78
C ASP A 117 -14.83 -13.15 11.39
#